data_AF-A0A9W5Q332-F1
#
_entry.id   AF-A0A9W5Q332-F1
#
_cell.length_a   1.000
_cell.length_b   1.000
_cell.length_c   1.000
_cell.angle_alpha   90.00
_cell.angle_beta   90.00
_cell.angle_gamma   90.00
#
_symmetry.space_group_name_H-M   'P 1'
#
loop_
_entity.id
_entity.type
_entity.pdbx_description
1 polymer ?
#
loop_
_entity_poly.entity_id
_entity_poly.type
_entity_poly.pdbx_seq_one_letter_code
_entity_poly.pdbx_strand_id
1 'polypeptide(L)'
;MEAQLIHEQTYKNQYDLENAVEKFYDSLPEEFGMLEDEDIEKFDHISGVFEATAVMENDLKLRVEIFFADDADEDESWVCKAYKVS
;
A
#
# COMPACT_ATOMS: atom_id res chain seq x y z
N MET A 1 -11.90 13.22 -5.07
CA MET A 1 -12.36 12.03 -4.33
C MET A 1 -11.99 12.26 -2.88
N GLU A 2 -12.94 12.08 -1.96
CA GLU A 2 -12.60 12.05 -0.54
C GLU A 2 -11.99 10.67 -0.26
N ALA A 3 -10.75 10.64 0.22
CA ALA A 3 -10.02 9.43 0.53
C ALA A 3 -9.81 9.36 2.05
N GLN A 4 -10.36 8.34 2.69
CA GLN A 4 -10.22 8.14 4.14
C GLN A 4 -9.15 7.08 4.42
N LEU A 5 -8.10 7.41 5.18
CA LEU A 5 -7.13 6.41 5.63
C LEU A 5 -7.84 5.38 6.51
N ILE A 6 -7.77 4.10 6.10
CA ILE A 6 -8.41 2.99 6.82
C ILE A 6 -7.41 1.92 7.28
N HIS A 7 -6.20 1.90 6.72
CA HIS A 7 -5.15 0.97 7.11
C HIS A 7 -3.76 1.58 6.84
N GLU A 8 -2.84 1.41 7.78
CA GLU A 8 -1.45 1.84 7.68
C GLU A 8 -0.53 0.79 8.31
N GLN A 9 0.57 0.49 7.64
CA GLN A 9 1.60 -0.42 8.14
C GLN A 9 2.99 0.06 7.73
N THR A 10 3.97 -0.22 8.58
CA THR A 10 5.38 0.05 8.30
C THR A 10 6.19 -1.24 8.27
N TYR A 11 7.06 -1.39 7.28
CA TYR A 11 8.00 -2.51 7.20
C TYR A 11 9.44 -2.02 7.13
N LYS A 12 10.35 -2.63 7.89
CA LYS A 12 11.79 -2.31 7.83
C LYS A 12 12.36 -2.53 6.41
N ASN A 13 13.44 -1.83 6.06
CA ASN A 13 14.14 -1.87 4.77
C ASN A 13 14.65 -3.24 4.27
N GLN A 14 14.44 -4.33 5.00
CA GLN A 14 14.85 -5.68 4.59
C GLN A 14 14.05 -6.22 3.39
N TYR A 15 13.03 -5.50 2.93
CA TYR A 15 12.19 -5.85 1.80
C TYR A 15 12.46 -4.93 0.62
N ASP A 16 12.44 -5.46 -0.61
CA ASP A 16 12.31 -4.64 -1.83
C ASP A 16 10.85 -4.17 -2.01
N LEU A 17 10.62 -3.22 -2.91
CA LEU A 17 9.29 -2.64 -3.16
C LEU A 17 8.22 -3.71 -3.45
N GLU A 18 8.53 -4.70 -4.29
CA GLU A 18 7.60 -5.81 -4.59
C GLU A 18 7.21 -6.60 -3.34
N ASN A 19 8.18 -6.95 -2.50
CA ASN A 19 7.92 -7.66 -1.25
C ASN A 19 7.10 -6.82 -0.27
N ALA A 20 7.31 -5.49 -0.25
CA ALA A 20 6.53 -4.57 0.58
C ALA A 20 5.07 -4.47 0.09
N VAL A 21 4.85 -4.47 -1.23
CA VAL A 21 3.51 -4.49 -1.85
C VAL A 21 2.79 -5.80 -1.50
N GLU A 22 3.41 -6.97 -1.75
CA GLU A 22 2.81 -8.27 -1.47
C GLU A 22 2.44 -8.40 0.01
N LYS A 23 3.37 -8.09 0.91
CA LYS A 23 3.13 -8.11 2.36
C LYS A 23 2.03 -7.16 2.79
N PHE A 24 1.91 -6.01 2.14
CA PHE A 24 0.88 -5.05 2.46
C PHE A 24 -0.50 -5.61 2.13
N TYR A 25 -0.68 -6.17 0.93
CA TYR A 25 -1.94 -6.82 0.55
C TYR A 25 -2.27 -8.02 1.44
N ASP A 26 -1.29 -8.87 1.79
CA ASP A 26 -1.46 -9.97 2.75
C ASP A 26 -1.83 -9.49 4.17
N SER A 27 -1.49 -8.25 4.52
CA SER A 27 -1.79 -7.66 5.84
C SER A 27 -3.14 -6.95 5.93
N LEU A 28 -3.84 -6.79 4.80
CA LEU A 28 -5.14 -6.13 4.78
C LEU A 28 -6.14 -6.93 5.65
N PRO A 29 -7.01 -6.22 6.40
CA PRO A 29 -8.05 -6.87 7.19
C PRO A 29 -8.92 -7.81 6.36
N GLU A 30 -9.24 -8.99 6.89
CA GLU A 30 -10.13 -9.96 6.21
C GLU A 30 -11.49 -9.37 5.82
N GLU A 31 -11.98 -8.35 6.57
CA GLU A 31 -13.21 -7.63 6.26
C GLU A 31 -13.17 -6.85 4.94
N PHE A 32 -11.98 -6.54 4.41
CA PHE A 32 -11.83 -5.89 3.11
C PHE A 32 -12.09 -6.86 1.96
N GLY A 33 -12.06 -8.17 2.20
CA GLY A 33 -12.17 -9.18 1.15
C GLY A 33 -10.82 -9.43 0.45
N MET A 34 -10.84 -10.28 -0.57
CA MET A 34 -9.67 -10.53 -1.42
C MET A 34 -9.56 -9.47 -2.52
N LEU A 35 -8.35 -9.23 -3.02
CA LEU A 35 -8.12 -8.39 -4.18
C LEU A 35 -8.80 -9.02 -5.41
N GLU A 36 -9.72 -8.28 -6.05
CA GLU A 36 -10.41 -8.71 -7.27
C GLU A 36 -9.74 -8.11 -8.52
N ASP A 37 -9.44 -6.81 -8.48
CA ASP A 37 -8.84 -6.07 -9.60
C ASP A 37 -7.90 -4.98 -9.08
N GLU A 38 -6.91 -4.61 -9.89
CA GLU A 38 -5.89 -3.63 -9.53
C GLU A 38 -5.50 -2.78 -10.74
N ASP A 39 -5.57 -1.46 -10.59
CA ASP A 39 -5.05 -0.49 -11.54
C ASP A 39 -3.82 0.20 -10.95
N ILE A 40 -2.64 -0.16 -11.46
CA ILE A 40 -1.37 0.38 -10.99
C ILE A 40 -1.12 1.74 -11.66
N GLU A 41 -1.16 2.80 -10.87
CA GLU A 41 -0.90 4.17 -11.33
C GLU A 41 0.60 4.46 -11.39
N LYS A 42 1.37 3.90 -10.44
CA LYS A 42 2.82 4.11 -10.35
C LYS A 42 3.51 2.91 -9.71
N PHE A 43 4.62 2.49 -10.32
CA PHE A 43 5.53 1.49 -9.76
C PHE A 43 6.96 1.89 -10.11
N ASP A 44 7.66 2.53 -9.17
CA ASP A 44 9.01 3.08 -9.40
C ASP A 44 9.99 2.56 -8.35
N HIS A 45 10.80 1.58 -8.75
CA HIS A 45 11.82 0.97 -7.89
C HIS A 45 12.97 1.92 -7.52
N ILE A 46 13.23 2.94 -8.33
CA ILE A 46 14.35 3.88 -8.10
C ILE A 46 13.98 4.87 -7.01
N SER A 47 12.76 5.40 -7.09
CA SER A 47 12.19 6.34 -6.14
C SER A 47 11.59 5.64 -4.93
N GLY A 48 11.42 4.31 -4.97
CA GLY A 48 10.79 3.52 -3.92
C GLY A 48 9.35 3.92 -3.70
N VAL A 49 8.55 4.03 -4.77
CA VAL A 49 7.15 4.44 -4.71
C VAL A 49 6.26 3.50 -5.49
N PHE A 50 5.14 3.13 -4.89
CA PHE A 50 4.05 2.41 -5.51
C PHE A 50 2.71 3.08 -5.19
N GLU A 51 1.88 3.27 -6.21
CA GLU A 51 0.52 3.80 -6.10
C GLU A 51 -0.40 2.97 -7.00
N ALA A 52 -1.52 2.52 -6.44
CA ALA A 52 -2.51 1.76 -7.18
C ALA A 52 -3.92 2.01 -6.64
N THR A 53 -4.92 1.78 -7.49
CA THR A 53 -6.31 1.63 -7.08
C THR A 53 -6.69 0.16 -7.11
N ALA A 54 -6.97 -0.41 -5.95
CA ALA A 54 -7.41 -1.79 -5.79
C ALA A 54 -8.94 -1.85 -5.62
N VAL A 55 -9.57 -2.81 -6.29
CA VAL A 55 -10.96 -3.20 -6.10
C VAL A 55 -10.98 -4.54 -5.38
N MET A 56 -11.61 -4.58 -4.21
CA MET A 56 -11.76 -5.80 -3.43
C MET A 56 -13.06 -6.52 -3.80
N GLU A 57 -13.14 -7.83 -3.51
CA GLU A 57 -14.30 -8.70 -3.80
C GLU A 57 -15.65 -8.16 -3.28
N ASN A 58 -15.64 -7.34 -2.23
CA ASN A 58 -16.84 -6.75 -1.62
C ASN A 58 -17.19 -5.34 -2.18
N ASP A 59 -16.71 -5.01 -3.39
CA ASP A 59 -16.80 -3.69 -4.04
C ASP A 59 -16.09 -2.54 -3.30
N LEU A 60 -15.31 -2.83 -2.25
CA LEU A 60 -14.49 -1.82 -1.58
C LEU A 60 -13.37 -1.35 -2.50
N LYS A 61 -13.33 -0.05 -2.76
CA LYS A 61 -12.25 0.58 -3.54
C LYS A 61 -11.22 1.20 -2.61
N LEU A 62 -9.98 0.78 -2.79
CA LEU A 62 -8.83 1.24 -2.03
C LEU A 62 -7.88 1.99 -2.95
N ARG A 63 -7.42 3.16 -2.52
CA ARG A 63 -6.18 3.72 -3.05
C ARG A 63 -5.05 3.26 -2.14
N VAL A 64 -4.07 2.59 -2.70
CA VAL A 64 -2.88 2.10 -2.01
C VAL A 64 -1.72 3.04 -2.33
N GLU A 65 -1.02 3.49 -1.31
CA GLU A 65 0.20 4.28 -1.42
C GLU A 65 1.29 3.62 -0.59
N ILE A 66 2.40 3.26 -1.24
CA ILE A 66 3.58 2.69 -0.60
C ILE A 66 4.78 3.52 -0.99
N PHE A 67 5.55 3.97 0.00
CA PHE A 67 6.76 4.73 -0.26
C PHE A 67 7.85 4.43 0.77
N PHE A 68 9.10 4.56 0.35
CA PHE A 68 10.25 4.43 1.24
C PHE A 68 10.47 5.74 2.02
N ALA A 69 10.38 5.68 3.34
CA ALA A 69 10.71 6.80 4.20
C ALA A 69 12.19 6.73 4.59
N ASP A 70 13.00 7.62 4.01
CA ASP A 70 14.38 7.88 4.39
C ASP A 70 14.39 8.98 5.46
N ASP A 71 13.98 8.64 6.68
CA ASP A 71 14.10 9.55 7.83
C ASP A 71 15.46 9.32 8.50
N ALA A 72 16.24 10.39 8.68
CA ALA A 72 17.64 10.34 9.09
C ALA A 72 17.88 9.85 10.54
N ASP A 73 16.81 9.61 11.31
CA ASP A 73 16.82 9.40 12.77
C ASP A 73 16.30 8.03 13.21
N GLU A 74 16.55 6.98 12.40
CA GLU A 74 16.45 5.54 12.73
C GLU A 74 15.22 4.81 12.14
N ASP A 75 15.55 3.72 11.42
CA ASP A 75 14.71 2.77 10.70
C ASP A 75 14.14 3.24 9.35
N GLU A 76 15.02 3.31 8.33
CA GLU A 76 14.64 3.20 6.91
C GLU A 76 13.54 2.14 6.74
N SER A 77 12.35 2.58 6.32
CA SER A 77 11.15 1.74 6.32
C SER A 77 10.22 2.07 5.17
N TRP A 78 9.58 1.04 4.64
CA TRP A 78 8.41 1.16 3.81
C TRP A 78 7.24 1.64 4.66
N VAL A 79 6.61 2.72 4.20
CA VAL A 79 5.34 3.21 4.73
C VAL A 79 4.26 2.84 3.74
N CYS A 80 3.32 1.99 4.16
CA CYS A 80 2.25 1.47 3.33
C CYS A 80 0.90 1.93 3.87
N LYS A 81 0.05 2.47 3.00
CA LYS A 81 -1.24 3.07 3.38
C LYS A 81 -2.32 2.62 2.41
N ALA A 82 -3.51 2.35 2.95
CA ALA A 82 -4.72 2.11 2.17
C ALA A 82 -5.80 3.11 2.57
N TYR A 83 -6.38 3.73 1.57
CA TYR A 83 -7.43 4.73 1.70
C TYR A 83 -8.71 4.22 1.07
N LYS A 84 -9.82 4.28 1.79
CA LYS A 84 -11.14 4.06 1.20
C LYS A 84 -11.46 5.21 0.25
N VAL A 85 -11.80 4.88 -0.99
CA VAL A 85 -12.27 5.84 -2.01
C VAL A 85 -13.80 5.78 -2.07
N SER A 86 -14.46 6.92 -1.90
CA SER A 86 -15.93 7.08 -2.01
C SER A 86 -16.33 7.94 -3.19
#